data_AF-A0A495T5E4-F1
#
_entry.id   AF-A0A495T5E4-F1
#
_cell.length_a   1.000
_cell.length_b   1.000
_cell.length_c   1.000
_cell.angle_alpha   90.00
_cell.angle_beta   90.00
_cell.angle_gamma   90.00
#
_symmetry.space_group_name_H-M   'P 1'
#
loop_
_entity.id
_entity.type
_entity.pdbx_description
1 polymer ?
#
loop_
_entity_poly.entity_id
_entity_poly.type
_entity_poly.pdbx_seq_one_letter_code
_entity_poly.pdbx_strand_id
1 'polypeptide(L)'
;MPGSTPLAYFLHSAGPASRPVLVLGWALAALCVGVCVIVGALLLYAVLHRRGASGPRMTESDGGRAVLTGTLISTVLLLAALIYMLWVLAVVASPSREPALTINVTAYDWWWKADYGAESPEHFTTANEIHIPVGEPVQVNLKSADVIHAFWVPALAGKTQTIPGQVNRQWIQADHPGVYRGQCTQYCGAQHAHMAFEVIAESQQDYEKWYDAQARPAAPPTSADATRGQHLFMEHCAGCHTVRGSDAAGVQAPDLTHLLSRSLIAAGALEDTPDNVMEWIVHAQEIKPQSLMPDIKLSPNDGRDLAAYLATLN
;
A
#
# COMPACT_ATOMS: atom_id res chain seq x y z
N MET A 1 -1.13 1.51 -14.45
CA MET A 1 0.03 1.28 -15.33
C MET A 1 0.90 0.23 -14.68
N PRO A 2 1.01 -0.98 -15.23
CA PRO A 2 2.08 -1.90 -14.85
C PRO A 2 3.40 -1.22 -15.24
N GLY A 3 4.31 -1.00 -14.28
CA GLY A 3 5.64 -0.45 -14.57
C GLY A 3 5.92 0.98 -14.13
N SER A 4 5.21 1.53 -13.14
CA SER A 4 5.79 2.70 -12.43
C SER A 4 7.09 2.24 -11.77
N THR A 5 8.23 2.82 -12.16
CA THR A 5 9.53 2.54 -11.56
C THR A 5 9.46 2.64 -10.03
N PRO A 6 10.22 1.82 -9.29
CA PRO A 6 10.36 2.02 -7.85
C PRO A 6 10.63 3.50 -7.55
N LEU A 7 9.95 4.06 -6.55
CA LEU A 7 10.08 5.47 -6.15
C LEU A 7 9.48 6.51 -7.13
N ALA A 8 8.68 6.10 -8.13
CA ALA A 8 7.98 7.02 -9.03
C ALA A 8 7.08 8.06 -8.32
N TYR A 9 6.71 7.82 -7.07
CA TYR A 9 5.96 8.76 -6.24
C TYR A 9 6.72 10.06 -5.92
N PHE A 10 8.04 10.14 -6.15
CA PHE A 10 8.79 11.40 -6.10
C PHE A 10 8.61 12.25 -7.37
N LEU A 11 8.05 11.69 -8.44
CA LEU A 11 7.83 12.37 -9.72
C LEU A 11 6.35 12.55 -10.02
N HIS A 12 5.50 11.71 -9.43
CA HIS A 12 4.08 11.65 -9.74
C HIS A 12 3.24 11.60 -8.47
N SER A 13 2.17 12.39 -8.46
CA SER A 13 1.11 12.37 -7.46
C SER A 13 -0.23 12.16 -8.18
N ALA A 14 -1.14 11.40 -7.58
CA ALA A 14 -2.43 11.08 -8.18
C ALA A 14 -3.63 11.35 -7.24
N GLY A 15 -3.40 12.09 -6.15
CA GLY A 15 -4.45 12.50 -5.24
C GLY A 15 -4.18 13.83 -4.55
N PRO A 16 -5.21 14.42 -3.91
CA PRO A 16 -5.12 15.71 -3.25
C PRO A 16 -4.20 15.72 -2.04
N ALA A 17 -4.00 14.56 -1.39
CA ALA A 17 -3.09 14.43 -0.26
C ALA A 17 -1.62 14.28 -0.67
N SER A 18 -1.32 13.61 -1.79
CA SER A 18 0.07 13.39 -2.24
C SER A 18 0.68 14.60 -2.96
N ARG A 19 -0.11 15.40 -3.67
CA ARG A 19 0.40 16.53 -4.46
C ARG A 19 1.08 17.63 -3.63
N PRO A 20 0.51 18.14 -2.52
CA PRO A 20 1.19 19.13 -1.67
C PRO A 20 2.49 18.59 -1.06
N VAL A 21 2.49 17.31 -0.68
CA VAL A 21 3.67 16.63 -0.13
C VAL A 21 4.78 16.48 -1.17
N LEU A 22 4.43 16.19 -2.43
CA LEU A 22 5.38 16.13 -3.55
C LEU A 22 6.10 17.48 -3.74
N VAL A 23 5.34 18.59 -3.78
CA VAL A 23 5.91 19.94 -3.94
C VAL A 23 6.79 20.30 -2.76
N LEU A 24 6.35 19.99 -1.53
CA LEU A 24 7.15 20.16 -0.32
C LEU A 24 8.46 19.37 -0.39
N GLY A 25 8.42 18.12 -0.83
CA GLY A 25 9.59 17.26 -0.98
C GLY A 25 10.63 17.87 -1.91
N TRP A 26 10.21 18.37 -3.09
CA TRP A 26 11.12 19.04 -4.02
C TRP A 26 11.66 20.38 -3.50
N ALA A 27 10.83 21.16 -2.80
CA ALA A 27 11.29 22.41 -2.18
C ALA A 27 12.37 22.16 -1.11
N LEU A 28 12.17 21.16 -0.24
CA LEU A 28 13.16 20.77 0.76
C LEU A 28 14.41 20.15 0.12
N ALA A 29 14.26 19.34 -0.92
CA ALA A 29 15.39 18.79 -1.67
C ALA A 29 16.24 19.91 -2.30
N ALA A 30 15.61 20.90 -2.93
CA ALA A 30 16.30 22.05 -3.50
C ALA A 30 17.03 22.87 -2.43
N LEU A 31 16.42 23.08 -1.26
CA LEU A 31 17.06 23.72 -0.12
C LEU A 31 18.30 22.95 0.34
N CYS A 32 18.18 21.63 0.54
CA CYS A 32 19.29 20.76 0.93
C CYS A 32 20.44 20.79 -0.10
N VAL A 33 20.12 20.67 -1.39
CA VAL A 33 21.11 20.75 -2.48
C VAL A 33 21.80 22.11 -2.47
N GLY A 34 21.06 23.21 -2.31
CA GLY A 34 21.63 24.55 -2.22
C GLY A 34 22.63 24.69 -1.06
N VAL A 35 22.27 24.20 0.14
CA VAL A 35 23.18 24.20 1.30
C VAL A 35 24.42 23.36 1.02
N CYS A 36 24.28 22.15 0.47
CA CYS A 36 25.42 21.29 0.13
C CYS A 36 26.35 21.94 -0.89
N VAL A 37 25.81 22.60 -1.92
CA VAL A 37 26.60 23.31 -2.93
C VAL A 37 27.35 24.49 -2.31
N ILE A 38 26.70 25.29 -1.47
CA ILE A 38 27.33 26.44 -0.80
C ILE A 38 28.47 25.97 0.10
N VAL A 39 28.21 24.99 0.98
CA VAL A 39 29.23 24.45 1.90
C VAL A 39 30.37 23.80 1.11
N GLY A 40 30.04 22.99 0.09
CA GLY A 40 31.03 22.36 -0.77
C GLY A 40 31.91 23.37 -1.51
N ALA A 41 31.32 24.44 -2.05
CA ALA A 41 32.06 25.51 -2.73
C ALA A 41 32.97 26.30 -1.77
N LEU A 42 32.50 26.62 -0.56
CA LEU A 42 33.30 27.29 0.46
C LEU A 42 34.49 26.42 0.91
N LEU A 43 34.26 25.12 1.11
CA LEU A 43 35.32 24.16 1.45
C LEU A 43 36.33 24.03 0.31
N LEU A 44 35.86 23.87 -0.93
CA LEU A 44 36.71 23.79 -2.11
C LEU A 44 37.55 25.08 -2.25
N TYR A 45 36.91 26.25 -2.11
CA TYR A 45 37.60 27.53 -2.13
C TYR A 45 38.69 27.61 -1.06
N ALA A 46 38.39 27.21 0.18
CA ALA A 46 39.35 27.21 1.29
C ALA A 46 40.53 26.26 1.06
N VAL A 47 40.30 25.10 0.43
CA VAL A 47 41.34 24.14 0.06
C VAL A 47 42.23 24.69 -1.05
N LEU A 48 41.63 25.25 -2.12
CA LEU A 48 42.35 25.78 -3.28
C LEU A 48 43.13 27.06 -2.93
N HIS A 49 42.60 27.90 -2.05
CA HIS A 49 43.20 29.19 -1.66
C HIS A 49 43.86 29.12 -0.28
N ARG A 50 44.38 27.95 0.09
CA ARG A 50 45.02 27.73 1.39
C ARG A 50 46.18 28.71 1.58
N ARG A 51 46.00 29.70 2.47
CA ARG A 51 47.07 30.62 2.85
C ARG A 51 48.17 29.86 3.57
N GLY A 52 49.43 30.11 3.19
CA GLY A 52 50.59 29.71 4.00
C GLY A 52 50.56 30.40 5.38
N ALA A 53 51.39 29.93 6.32
CA ALA A 53 51.40 30.35 7.72
C ALA A 53 51.57 31.87 7.99
N SER A 54 51.89 32.66 6.96
CA SER A 54 52.19 34.09 7.03
C SER A 54 51.03 35.01 6.59
N GLY A 55 49.82 34.49 6.36
CA GLY A 55 48.66 35.32 5.99
C GLY A 55 48.12 36.15 7.17
N PRO A 56 47.47 37.31 6.91
CA PRO A 56 46.88 38.12 7.97
C PRO A 56 45.83 37.30 8.73
N ARG A 57 45.98 37.23 10.06
CA ARG A 57 45.03 36.59 10.97
C ARG A 57 43.70 37.36 10.92
N MET A 58 42.59 36.65 10.74
CA MET A 58 41.26 37.22 10.94
C MET A 58 41.18 37.79 12.36
N THR A 59 40.60 38.98 12.50
CA THR A 59 40.24 39.54 13.80
C THR A 59 39.05 38.77 14.37
N GLU A 60 38.93 38.68 15.70
CA GLU A 60 37.77 38.02 16.34
C GLU A 60 36.43 38.63 15.88
N SER A 61 36.41 39.92 15.57
CA SER A 61 35.22 40.64 15.09
C SER A 61 34.70 40.10 13.75
N ASP A 62 35.60 39.74 12.84
CA ASP A 62 35.23 39.30 11.49
C ASP A 62 34.69 37.86 11.52
N GLY A 63 35.28 37.01 12.36
CA GLY A 63 34.76 35.66 12.62
C GLY A 63 33.37 35.69 13.27
N GLY A 64 33.19 36.53 14.29
CA GLY A 64 31.89 36.68 14.97
C GLY A 64 30.77 37.14 14.04
N ARG A 65 31.04 38.10 13.14
CA ARG A 65 30.05 38.59 12.17
C ARG A 65 29.65 37.52 11.14
N ALA A 66 30.60 36.72 10.66
CA ALA A 66 30.33 35.62 9.73
C ALA A 66 29.45 34.54 10.38
N VAL A 67 29.77 34.15 11.63
CA VAL A 67 28.97 33.17 12.40
C VAL A 67 27.56 33.69 12.66
N LEU A 68 27.41 34.95 13.08
CA LEU A 68 26.09 35.57 13.31
C LEU A 68 25.26 35.60 12.02
N THR A 69 25.88 35.99 10.90
CA THR A 69 25.19 36.07 9.60
C THR A 69 24.71 34.68 9.15
N GLY A 70 25.59 33.66 9.19
CA GLY A 70 25.24 32.29 8.83
C GLY A 70 24.15 31.70 9.72
N THR A 71 24.23 31.94 11.03
CA THR A 71 23.22 31.51 12.00
C THR A 71 21.87 32.17 11.71
N LEU A 72 21.84 33.48 11.45
CA LEU A 72 20.61 34.21 11.18
C LEU A 72 19.94 33.72 9.88
N ILE A 73 20.71 33.57 8.80
CA ILE A 73 20.21 33.05 7.52
C ILE A 73 19.63 31.63 7.71
N SER A 74 20.38 30.74 8.38
CA SER A 74 19.93 29.37 8.62
C SER A 74 18.65 29.34 9.47
N THR A 75 18.57 30.17 10.50
CA THR A 75 17.39 30.28 11.37
C THR A 75 16.16 30.70 10.58
N VAL A 76 16.28 31.74 9.73
CA VAL A 76 15.17 32.22 8.90
C VAL A 76 14.73 31.15 7.89
N LEU A 77 15.66 30.49 7.21
CA LEU A 77 15.35 29.44 6.23
C LEU A 77 14.66 28.23 6.89
N LEU A 78 15.16 27.76 8.04
CA LEU A 78 14.55 26.66 8.78
C LEU A 78 13.17 27.02 9.34
N LEU A 79 12.99 28.27 9.80
CA LEU A 79 11.68 28.75 10.26
C LEU A 79 10.67 28.80 9.10
N ALA A 80 11.07 29.30 7.93
CA ALA A 80 10.23 29.31 6.75
C ALA A 80 9.85 27.88 6.30
N ALA A 81 10.81 26.95 6.31
CA ALA A 81 10.57 25.55 6.01
C ALA A 81 9.59 24.92 7.02
N LEU A 82 9.74 25.20 8.31
CA LEU A 82 8.82 24.73 9.36
C LEU A 82 7.40 25.23 9.14
N ILE A 83 7.23 26.53 8.88
CA ILE A 83 5.91 27.12 8.61
C ILE A 83 5.27 26.45 7.40
N TYR A 84 6.05 26.23 6.33
CA TYR A 84 5.55 25.58 5.13
C TYR A 84 5.17 24.11 5.37
N MET A 85 5.97 23.35 6.13
CA MET A 85 5.66 21.97 6.53
C MET A 85 4.36 21.88 7.34
N LEU A 86 4.18 22.77 8.31
CA LEU A 86 2.96 22.82 9.14
C LEU A 86 1.73 23.18 8.31
N TRP A 87 1.87 24.10 7.34
CA TRP A 87 0.79 24.42 6.40
C TRP A 87 0.40 23.21 5.54
N VAL A 88 1.39 22.50 4.97
CA VAL A 88 1.13 21.27 4.19
C VAL A 88 0.48 20.20 5.07
N LEU A 89 0.95 20.02 6.30
CA LEU A 89 0.34 19.09 7.26
C LEU A 89 -1.14 19.40 7.49
N ALA A 90 -1.49 20.68 7.69
CA ALA A 90 -2.88 21.10 7.88
C ALA A 90 -3.76 20.81 6.66
N VAL A 91 -3.22 20.96 5.44
CA VAL A 91 -3.93 20.67 4.18
C VAL A 91 -4.22 19.18 4.02
N VAL A 92 -3.30 18.30 4.44
CA VAL A 92 -3.43 16.85 4.21
C VAL A 92 -4.04 16.07 5.38
N ALA A 93 -4.18 16.71 6.55
CA ALA A 93 -4.69 16.06 7.76
C ALA A 93 -6.17 15.62 7.64
N SER A 94 -6.96 16.33 6.85
CA SER A 94 -8.40 16.08 6.66
C SER A 94 -8.77 16.11 5.18
N PRO A 95 -9.77 15.34 4.75
CA PRO A 95 -10.25 15.37 3.37
C PRO A 95 -10.98 16.70 3.09
N SER A 96 -11.08 17.05 1.80
CA SER A 96 -11.77 18.27 1.37
C SER A 96 -13.28 18.23 1.58
N ARG A 97 -13.85 17.03 1.69
CA ARG A 97 -15.28 16.74 1.86
C ARG A 97 -15.43 15.50 2.76
N GLU A 98 -16.59 15.37 3.40
CA GLU A 98 -16.94 14.15 4.14
C GLU A 98 -16.96 12.94 3.20
N PRO A 99 -16.28 11.84 3.54
CA PRO A 99 -16.22 10.66 2.69
C PRO A 99 -17.52 9.87 2.69
N ALA A 100 -17.97 9.51 1.49
CA ALA A 100 -19.17 8.71 1.28
C ALA A 100 -18.93 7.21 1.49
N LEU A 101 -17.67 6.76 1.38
CA LEU A 101 -17.26 5.36 1.50
C LEU A 101 -16.30 5.19 2.68
N THR A 102 -16.59 4.18 3.51
CA THR A 102 -15.70 3.71 4.56
C THR A 102 -15.36 2.24 4.32
N ILE A 103 -14.07 1.93 4.31
CA ILE A 103 -13.52 0.58 4.16
C ILE A 103 -12.76 0.23 5.43
N ASN A 104 -13.01 -0.96 5.98
CA ASN A 104 -12.18 -1.46 7.08
C ASN A 104 -11.06 -2.32 6.51
N VAL A 105 -9.82 -1.94 6.75
CA VAL A 105 -8.64 -2.69 6.31
C VAL A 105 -7.94 -3.27 7.54
N THR A 106 -7.84 -4.58 7.57
CA THR A 106 -7.14 -5.32 8.64
C THR A 106 -5.88 -5.96 8.07
N ALA A 107 -4.74 -5.65 8.67
CA ALA A 107 -3.46 -6.26 8.34
C ALA A 107 -3.29 -7.60 9.07
N TYR A 108 -2.74 -8.58 8.34
CA TYR A 108 -2.34 -9.89 8.83
C TYR A 108 -0.93 -10.22 8.30
N ASP A 109 -0.23 -11.16 8.92
CA ASP A 109 1.00 -11.77 8.40
C ASP A 109 0.68 -12.67 7.18
N TRP A 110 1.04 -12.36 5.94
CA TRP A 110 1.44 -11.07 5.36
C TRP A 110 0.52 -10.77 4.18
N TRP A 111 -0.68 -10.27 4.49
CA TRP A 111 -1.72 -9.89 3.54
C TRP A 111 -2.68 -8.85 4.16
N TRP A 112 -3.48 -8.23 3.30
CA TRP A 112 -4.42 -7.17 3.67
C TRP A 112 -5.84 -7.64 3.43
N LYS A 113 -6.66 -7.67 4.48
CA LYS A 113 -8.09 -7.91 4.41
C LYS A 113 -8.83 -6.58 4.26
N ALA A 114 -9.70 -6.44 3.29
CA ALA A 114 -10.52 -5.24 3.11
C ALA A 114 -12.01 -5.60 3.17
N ASP A 115 -12.71 -5.06 4.17
CA ASP A 115 -14.13 -5.28 4.40
C ASP A 115 -14.93 -4.07 3.93
N TYR A 116 -15.90 -4.32 3.05
CA TYR A 116 -16.83 -3.36 2.49
C TYR A 116 -18.21 -3.50 3.13
N GLY A 117 -18.89 -2.37 3.29
CA GLY A 117 -20.30 -2.37 3.73
C GLY A 117 -20.51 -3.05 5.08
N ALA A 118 -19.61 -2.89 6.06
CA ALA A 118 -19.65 -3.63 7.33
C ALA A 118 -20.98 -3.53 8.13
N GLU A 119 -21.80 -2.51 7.85
CA GLU A 119 -23.13 -2.32 8.45
C GLU A 119 -24.29 -2.63 7.47
N SER A 120 -23.97 -3.14 6.28
CA SER A 120 -24.90 -3.50 5.20
C SER A 120 -25.11 -5.02 5.14
N PRO A 121 -26.32 -5.49 4.78
CA PRO A 121 -26.52 -6.90 4.42
C PRO A 121 -25.68 -7.34 3.22
N GLU A 122 -25.27 -6.41 2.35
CA GLU A 122 -24.42 -6.64 1.17
C GLU A 122 -22.92 -6.51 1.51
N HIS A 123 -22.52 -6.80 2.74
CA HIS A 123 -21.12 -6.77 3.13
C HIS A 123 -20.34 -7.88 2.42
N PHE A 124 -19.10 -7.59 2.06
CA PHE A 124 -18.17 -8.58 1.54
C PHE A 124 -16.74 -8.21 1.90
N THR A 125 -15.87 -9.20 1.78
CA THR A 125 -14.43 -9.06 2.04
C THR A 125 -13.65 -9.32 0.76
N THR A 126 -12.67 -8.48 0.48
CA THR A 126 -11.63 -8.71 -0.52
C THR A 126 -10.27 -8.88 0.16
N ALA A 127 -9.27 -9.30 -0.61
CA ALA A 127 -7.92 -9.49 -0.11
C ALA A 127 -6.90 -8.85 -1.06
N ASN A 128 -6.06 -7.98 -0.52
CA ASN A 128 -4.97 -7.28 -1.22
C ASN A 128 -5.38 -6.41 -2.41
N GLU A 129 -6.67 -6.23 -2.65
CA GLU A 129 -7.20 -5.43 -3.75
C GLU A 129 -8.36 -4.60 -3.23
N ILE A 130 -8.26 -3.28 -3.37
CA ILE A 130 -9.17 -2.30 -2.80
C ILE A 130 -9.70 -1.43 -3.93
N HIS A 131 -11.01 -1.42 -4.16
CA HIS A 131 -11.62 -0.58 -5.17
C HIS A 131 -12.20 0.69 -4.55
N ILE A 132 -12.04 1.81 -5.25
CA ILE A 132 -12.56 3.11 -4.84
C ILE A 132 -13.13 3.87 -6.05
N PRO A 133 -14.17 4.71 -5.87
CA PRO A 133 -14.58 5.65 -6.89
C PRO A 133 -13.58 6.81 -7.01
N VAL A 134 -13.30 7.26 -8.23
CA VAL A 134 -12.45 8.43 -8.50
C VAL A 134 -13.12 9.73 -8.05
N GLY A 135 -12.32 10.69 -7.60
CA GLY A 135 -12.79 12.03 -7.24
C GLY A 135 -13.48 12.15 -5.89
N GLU A 136 -13.67 11.04 -5.18
CA GLU A 136 -14.32 11.00 -3.87
C GLU A 136 -13.34 10.55 -2.78
N PRO A 137 -13.33 11.23 -1.61
CA PRO A 137 -12.54 10.79 -0.48
C PRO A 137 -13.11 9.49 0.09
N VAL A 138 -12.23 8.58 0.46
CA VAL A 138 -12.54 7.29 1.08
C VAL A 138 -11.88 7.21 2.46
N GLN A 139 -12.68 6.90 3.48
CA GLN A 139 -12.17 6.60 4.81
C GLN A 139 -11.66 5.16 4.86
N VAL A 140 -10.42 4.99 5.29
CA VAL A 140 -9.84 3.68 5.56
C VAL A 140 -9.63 3.55 7.06
N ASN A 141 -10.41 2.67 7.68
CA ASN A 141 -10.24 2.28 9.08
C ASN A 141 -9.19 1.17 9.14
N LEU A 142 -8.07 1.44 9.77
CA LEU A 142 -6.88 0.61 9.77
C LEU A 142 -6.75 -0.16 11.08
N LYS A 143 -6.75 -1.48 10.98
CA LYS A 143 -6.60 -2.44 12.08
C LYS A 143 -5.44 -3.39 11.82
N SER A 144 -4.93 -4.01 12.87
CA SER A 144 -4.02 -5.14 12.77
C SER A 144 -4.51 -6.31 13.60
N ALA A 145 -4.38 -7.52 13.06
CA ALA A 145 -4.71 -8.76 13.74
C ALA A 145 -3.53 -9.37 14.52
N ASP A 146 -2.30 -8.94 14.26
CA ASP A 146 -1.08 -9.55 14.81
C ASP A 146 -0.04 -8.52 15.30
N VAL A 147 0.79 -7.97 14.42
CA VAL A 147 1.90 -7.06 14.70
C VAL A 147 1.64 -5.67 14.12
N ILE A 148 2.57 -4.73 14.30
CA ILE A 148 2.42 -3.41 13.70
C ILE A 148 2.74 -3.49 12.21
N HIS A 149 1.82 -3.05 11.36
CA HIS A 149 2.06 -2.82 9.94
C HIS A 149 1.94 -1.33 9.61
N ALA A 150 2.16 -0.95 8.36
CA ALA A 150 1.86 0.40 7.91
C ALA A 150 1.29 0.40 6.50
N PHE A 151 0.04 0.84 6.38
CA PHE A 151 -0.68 0.97 5.12
C PHE A 151 -0.16 2.21 4.39
N TRP A 152 0.30 2.02 3.15
CA TRP A 152 0.81 3.13 2.34
C TRP A 152 0.49 2.94 0.87
N VAL A 153 -0.12 3.95 0.28
CA VAL A 153 -0.34 4.07 -1.17
C VAL A 153 0.34 5.37 -1.62
N PRO A 154 1.65 5.35 -1.94
CA PRO A 154 2.46 6.54 -2.11
C PRO A 154 1.90 7.57 -3.10
N ALA A 155 1.29 7.10 -4.18
CA ALA A 155 0.72 7.97 -5.22
C ALA A 155 -0.52 8.73 -4.73
N LEU A 156 -1.23 8.23 -3.71
CA LEU A 156 -2.50 8.79 -3.24
C LEU A 156 -2.34 9.56 -1.93
N ALA A 157 -1.63 8.99 -0.95
CA ALA A 157 -1.55 9.55 0.39
C ALA A 157 -0.28 9.10 1.16
N GLY A 158 -0.08 9.69 2.34
CA GLY A 158 0.96 9.29 3.30
C GLY A 158 0.77 7.88 3.85
N LYS A 159 1.67 7.44 4.73
CA LYS A 159 1.55 6.15 5.41
C LYS A 159 0.90 6.30 6.78
N THR A 160 0.03 5.37 7.14
CA THR A 160 -0.54 5.28 8.49
C THR A 160 -0.30 3.89 9.05
N GLN A 161 0.16 3.81 10.30
CA GLN A 161 0.40 2.54 10.97
C GLN A 161 -0.93 1.82 11.25
N THR A 162 -0.91 0.50 11.16
CA THR A 162 -1.96 -0.35 11.70
C THR A 162 -1.41 -1.00 12.97
N ILE A 163 -2.08 -0.81 14.10
CA ILE A 163 -1.54 -1.16 15.42
C ILE A 163 -2.51 -2.11 16.10
N PRO A 164 -2.07 -3.27 16.59
CA PRO A 164 -2.94 -4.21 17.31
C PRO A 164 -3.65 -3.51 18.49
N GLY A 165 -4.95 -3.73 18.61
CA GLY A 165 -5.79 -3.13 19.67
C GLY A 165 -6.18 -1.66 19.44
N GLN A 166 -5.81 -1.04 18.31
CA GLN A 166 -6.18 0.34 17.97
C GLN A 166 -6.76 0.41 16.56
N VAL A 167 -7.70 1.33 16.35
CA VAL A 167 -8.21 1.65 15.02
C VAL A 167 -7.66 3.01 14.63
N ASN A 168 -6.71 3.01 13.70
CA ASN A 168 -6.25 4.24 13.07
C ASN A 168 -7.15 4.57 11.88
N ARG A 169 -7.14 5.84 11.46
CA ARG A 169 -7.90 6.30 10.31
C ARG A 169 -7.00 7.02 9.34
N GLN A 170 -7.23 6.77 8.07
CA GLN A 170 -6.58 7.47 6.97
C GLN A 170 -7.62 7.77 5.90
N TRP A 171 -7.37 8.82 5.11
CA TRP A 171 -8.16 9.15 3.94
C TRP A 171 -7.31 8.93 2.69
N ILE A 172 -7.92 8.32 1.67
CA ILE A 172 -7.33 8.20 0.34
C ILE A 172 -8.32 8.75 -0.70
N GLN A 173 -7.79 9.31 -1.78
CA GLN A 173 -8.57 9.73 -2.94
C GLN A 173 -7.67 9.63 -4.16
N ALA A 174 -8.21 9.10 -5.25
CA ALA A 174 -7.59 9.14 -6.56
C ALA A 174 -8.32 10.14 -7.47
N ASP A 175 -7.57 11.04 -8.11
CA ASP A 175 -8.15 12.06 -8.99
C ASP A 175 -8.46 11.51 -10.40
N HIS A 176 -7.86 10.39 -10.77
CA HIS A 176 -8.01 9.76 -12.08
C HIS A 176 -8.17 8.24 -11.96
N PRO A 177 -8.83 7.58 -12.92
CA PRO A 177 -8.90 6.12 -12.95
C PRO A 177 -7.52 5.49 -13.09
N GLY A 178 -7.32 4.36 -12.43
CA GLY A 178 -6.08 3.61 -12.53
C GLY A 178 -5.82 2.67 -11.37
N VAL A 179 -4.74 1.91 -11.51
CA VAL A 179 -4.24 0.99 -10.49
C VAL A 179 -3.06 1.63 -9.77
N TYR A 180 -3.16 1.71 -8.45
CA TYR A 180 -2.19 2.34 -7.57
C TYR A 180 -1.60 1.31 -6.61
N ARG A 181 -0.28 1.11 -6.68
CA ARG A 181 0.43 0.16 -5.83
C ARG A 181 0.45 0.63 -4.37
N GLY A 182 0.04 -0.25 -3.46
CA GLY A 182 0.21 -0.14 -2.02
C GLY A 182 1.27 -1.11 -1.48
N GLN A 183 1.90 -0.76 -0.36
CA GLN A 183 2.97 -1.56 0.26
C GLN A 183 2.94 -1.42 1.78
N CYS A 184 3.23 -2.52 2.50
CA CYS A 184 3.55 -2.45 3.92
C CYS A 184 4.87 -1.71 4.15
N THR A 185 4.89 -0.69 5.02
CA THR A 185 6.09 0.13 5.30
C THR A 185 6.57 0.10 6.76
N GLN A 186 6.07 -0.86 7.52
CA GLN A 186 6.56 -1.17 8.85
C GLN A 186 7.03 -2.61 8.85
N TYR A 187 8.28 -2.86 9.25
CA TYR A 187 8.81 -4.22 9.30
C TYR A 187 7.91 -5.10 10.20
N CYS A 188 7.30 -6.12 9.58
CA CYS A 188 6.31 -7.00 10.19
C CYS A 188 6.71 -8.49 10.14
N GLY A 189 7.95 -8.80 9.75
CA GLY A 189 8.46 -10.17 9.73
C GLY A 189 9.00 -10.61 8.37
N ALA A 190 9.13 -11.92 8.19
CA ALA A 190 9.88 -12.54 7.09
C ALA A 190 9.38 -12.10 5.70
N GLN A 191 8.08 -11.99 5.50
CA GLN A 191 7.50 -11.57 4.21
C GLN A 191 7.08 -10.10 4.17
N HIS A 192 7.69 -9.25 5.01
CA HIS A 192 7.42 -7.80 5.00
C HIS A 192 7.51 -7.18 3.59
N ALA A 193 8.54 -7.54 2.82
CA ALA A 193 8.72 -7.04 1.46
C ALA A 193 7.66 -7.56 0.47
N HIS A 194 7.04 -8.70 0.75
CA HIS A 194 6.03 -9.37 -0.07
C HIS A 194 4.60 -9.16 0.48
N MET A 195 4.39 -8.02 1.14
CA MET A 195 3.11 -7.64 1.74
C MET A 195 2.55 -6.39 1.05
N ALA A 196 2.09 -6.59 -0.18
CA ALA A 196 1.58 -5.52 -1.01
C ALA A 196 0.10 -5.69 -1.33
N PHE A 197 -0.48 -4.62 -1.87
CA PHE A 197 -1.87 -4.57 -2.29
C PHE A 197 -2.03 -3.55 -3.41
N GLU A 198 -3.19 -3.51 -4.04
CA GLU A 198 -3.53 -2.52 -5.06
C GLU A 198 -4.78 -1.74 -4.67
N VAL A 199 -4.77 -0.45 -4.99
CA VAL A 199 -5.97 0.38 -4.99
C VAL A 199 -6.38 0.62 -6.43
N ILE A 200 -7.56 0.15 -6.80
CA ILE A 200 -8.14 0.27 -8.14
C ILE A 200 -9.15 1.41 -8.09
N ALA A 201 -8.82 2.52 -8.71
CA ALA A 201 -9.71 3.67 -8.79
C ALA A 201 -10.47 3.65 -10.11
N GLU A 202 -11.79 3.71 -10.02
CA GLU A 202 -12.69 3.52 -11.16
C GLU A 202 -13.73 4.63 -11.25
N SER A 203 -14.43 4.70 -12.38
CA SER A 203 -15.60 5.58 -12.47
C SER A 203 -16.64 5.15 -11.43
N GLN A 204 -17.49 6.08 -10.95
CA GLN A 204 -18.56 5.76 -10.00
C GLN A 204 -19.43 4.59 -10.51
N GLN A 205 -19.76 4.60 -11.80
CA GLN A 205 -20.58 3.56 -12.41
C GLN A 205 -19.88 2.20 -12.42
N ASP A 206 -18.58 2.14 -12.69
CA ASP A 206 -17.85 0.87 -12.73
C ASP A 206 -17.58 0.34 -11.34
N TYR A 207 -17.30 1.23 -10.37
CA TYR A 207 -17.23 0.89 -8.95
C TYR A 207 -18.55 0.27 -8.45
N GLU A 208 -19.71 0.86 -8.77
CA GLU A 208 -21.01 0.32 -8.39
C GLU A 208 -21.26 -1.07 -9.01
N LYS A 209 -20.97 -1.24 -10.31
CA LYS A 209 -21.07 -2.56 -10.96
C LYS A 209 -20.16 -3.59 -10.29
N TRP A 210 -18.93 -3.22 -9.95
CA TRP A 210 -17.98 -4.09 -9.28
C TRP A 210 -18.48 -4.46 -7.88
N TYR A 211 -18.97 -3.48 -7.10
CA TYR A 211 -19.50 -3.68 -5.76
C TYR A 211 -20.67 -4.65 -5.78
N ASP A 212 -21.64 -4.44 -6.68
CA ASP A 212 -22.82 -5.31 -6.84
C ASP A 212 -22.46 -6.72 -7.29
N ALA A 213 -21.37 -6.88 -8.05
CA ALA A 213 -20.86 -8.18 -8.45
C ALA A 213 -20.19 -8.89 -7.26
N GLN A 214 -19.32 -8.20 -6.51
CA GLN A 214 -18.63 -8.75 -5.35
C GLN A 214 -19.56 -9.10 -4.19
N ALA A 215 -20.69 -8.41 -4.04
CA ALA A 215 -21.67 -8.73 -3.01
C ALA A 215 -22.38 -10.09 -3.25
N ARG A 216 -22.29 -10.65 -4.46
CA ARG A 216 -22.96 -11.92 -4.79
C ARG A 216 -22.20 -13.12 -4.20
N PRO A 217 -22.90 -14.23 -3.94
CA PRO A 217 -22.23 -15.50 -3.69
C PRO A 217 -21.60 -16.05 -4.98
N ALA A 218 -20.64 -16.97 -4.81
CA ALA A 218 -20.07 -17.72 -5.92
C ALA A 218 -21.14 -18.59 -6.59
N ALA A 219 -21.01 -18.79 -7.91
CA ALA A 219 -21.88 -19.69 -8.64
C ALA A 219 -21.58 -21.15 -8.26
N PRO A 220 -22.61 -22.03 -8.17
CA PRO A 220 -22.37 -23.45 -7.94
C PRO A 220 -21.64 -24.08 -9.13
N PRO A 221 -20.73 -25.04 -8.90
CA PRO A 221 -20.03 -25.71 -9.99
C PRO A 221 -20.99 -26.50 -10.86
N THR A 222 -20.77 -26.48 -12.18
CA THR A 222 -21.66 -27.13 -13.16
C THR A 222 -21.04 -28.35 -13.84
N SER A 223 -19.70 -28.45 -13.88
CA SER A 223 -18.98 -29.60 -14.45
C SER A 223 -18.67 -30.65 -13.38
N ALA A 224 -18.61 -31.91 -13.79
CA ALA A 224 -18.29 -33.01 -12.86
C ALA A 224 -16.92 -32.84 -12.20
N ASP A 225 -15.95 -32.28 -12.93
CA ASP A 225 -14.59 -32.03 -12.43
C ASP A 225 -14.60 -30.90 -11.39
N ALA A 226 -15.33 -29.81 -11.63
CA ALA A 226 -15.49 -28.73 -10.67
C ALA A 226 -16.28 -29.17 -9.42
N THR A 227 -17.26 -30.08 -9.54
CA THR A 227 -17.93 -30.67 -8.38
C THR A 227 -16.96 -31.49 -7.52
N ARG A 228 -16.09 -32.31 -8.13
CA ARG A 228 -15.04 -33.04 -7.40
C ARG A 228 -14.03 -32.07 -6.78
N GLY A 229 -13.66 -31.02 -7.51
CA GLY A 229 -12.81 -29.94 -7.01
C GLY A 229 -13.39 -29.20 -5.81
N GLN A 230 -14.71 -28.97 -5.79
CA GLN A 230 -15.38 -28.37 -4.65
C GLN A 230 -15.27 -29.26 -3.41
N HIS A 231 -15.43 -30.58 -3.54
CA HIS A 231 -15.23 -31.50 -2.43
C HIS A 231 -13.79 -31.43 -1.88
N LEU A 232 -12.78 -31.42 -2.76
CA LEU A 232 -11.38 -31.25 -2.36
C LEU A 232 -11.14 -29.90 -1.65
N PHE A 233 -11.74 -28.82 -2.15
CA PHE A 233 -11.68 -27.51 -1.50
C PHE A 233 -12.29 -27.54 -0.09
N MET A 234 -13.41 -28.23 0.09
CA MET A 234 -14.05 -28.37 1.40
C MET A 234 -13.17 -29.15 2.40
N GLU A 235 -12.43 -30.15 1.92
CA GLU A 235 -11.54 -30.96 2.76
C GLU A 235 -10.25 -30.23 3.16
N HIS A 236 -9.68 -29.44 2.25
CA HIS A 236 -8.34 -28.88 2.43
C HIS A 236 -8.30 -27.36 2.69
N CYS A 237 -9.27 -26.60 2.18
CA CYS A 237 -9.17 -25.13 2.11
C CYS A 237 -10.24 -24.42 2.95
N ALA A 238 -11.44 -24.99 3.04
CA ALA A 238 -12.61 -24.35 3.65
C ALA A 238 -12.48 -24.03 5.15
N GLY A 239 -11.55 -24.68 5.87
CA GLY A 239 -11.26 -24.35 7.26
C GLY A 239 -10.59 -22.98 7.44
N CYS A 240 -9.90 -22.48 6.41
CA CYS A 240 -9.18 -21.21 6.44
C CYS A 240 -9.81 -20.15 5.54
N HIS A 241 -10.35 -20.56 4.39
CA HIS A 241 -10.90 -19.68 3.37
C HIS A 241 -12.43 -19.69 3.33
N THR A 242 -13.02 -18.54 3.04
CA THR A 242 -14.46 -18.38 2.79
C THR A 242 -14.76 -18.44 1.30
N VAL A 243 -15.85 -19.12 0.93
CA VAL A 243 -16.48 -19.02 -0.40
C VAL A 243 -17.99 -18.88 -0.17
N ARG A 244 -18.49 -17.64 -0.30
CA ARG A 244 -19.91 -17.34 -0.08
C ARG A 244 -20.77 -18.12 -1.08
N GLY A 245 -21.87 -18.70 -0.61
CA GLY A 245 -22.69 -19.63 -1.42
C GLY A 245 -22.33 -21.11 -1.24
N SER A 246 -21.34 -21.41 -0.41
CA SER A 246 -20.98 -22.77 0.02
C SER A 246 -20.89 -22.85 1.55
N ASP A 247 -20.59 -24.04 2.08
CA ASP A 247 -20.35 -24.24 3.52
C ASP A 247 -18.95 -23.76 3.97
N ALA A 248 -18.10 -23.27 3.05
CA ALA A 248 -16.78 -22.75 3.38
C ALA A 248 -16.86 -21.38 4.06
N ALA A 249 -16.57 -21.34 5.36
CA ALA A 249 -16.71 -20.16 6.21
C ALA A 249 -15.41 -19.81 6.99
N GLY A 250 -14.25 -20.25 6.51
CA GLY A 250 -12.97 -19.93 7.13
C GLY A 250 -12.62 -18.44 6.98
N VAL A 251 -12.25 -17.77 8.09
CA VAL A 251 -11.98 -16.32 8.12
C VAL A 251 -10.52 -15.96 8.43
N GLN A 252 -9.65 -16.96 8.55
CA GLN A 252 -8.24 -16.77 8.91
C GLN A 252 -7.37 -16.49 7.68
N ALA A 253 -7.88 -16.74 6.48
CA ALA A 253 -7.20 -16.53 5.21
C ALA A 253 -8.08 -15.68 4.26
N PRO A 254 -7.55 -15.24 3.11
CA PRO A 254 -8.31 -14.48 2.12
C PRO A 254 -9.66 -15.11 1.76
N ASP A 255 -10.70 -14.30 1.64
CA ASP A 255 -11.93 -14.72 0.97
C ASP A 255 -11.60 -15.13 -0.48
N LEU A 256 -12.20 -16.21 -0.99
CA LEU A 256 -11.94 -16.72 -2.35
C LEU A 256 -13.18 -16.70 -3.25
N THR A 257 -14.29 -16.12 -2.78
CA THR A 257 -15.59 -16.13 -3.49
C THR A 257 -15.47 -15.66 -4.94
N HIS A 258 -14.71 -14.59 -5.17
CA HIS A 258 -14.42 -14.06 -6.50
C HIS A 258 -12.91 -14.04 -6.73
N LEU A 259 -12.24 -15.16 -6.47
CA LEU A 259 -10.79 -15.30 -6.61
C LEU A 259 -10.30 -14.71 -7.95
N LEU A 260 -10.85 -15.18 -9.07
CA LEU A 260 -10.44 -14.84 -10.43
C LEU A 260 -10.94 -13.47 -10.93
N SER A 261 -11.55 -12.67 -10.07
CA SER A 261 -11.84 -11.27 -10.37
C SER A 261 -10.63 -10.35 -10.10
N ARG A 262 -9.58 -10.89 -9.47
CA ARG A 262 -8.40 -10.14 -9.03
C ARG A 262 -7.36 -10.03 -10.12
N SER A 263 -6.50 -9.03 -9.97
CA SER A 263 -5.30 -8.88 -10.80
C SER A 263 -4.12 -9.72 -10.27
N LEU A 264 -3.99 -9.83 -8.95
CA LEU A 264 -2.85 -10.41 -8.27
C LEU A 264 -3.28 -11.31 -7.10
N ILE A 265 -2.44 -12.31 -6.80
CA ILE A 265 -2.56 -13.18 -5.62
C ILE A 265 -1.30 -13.08 -4.73
N ALA A 266 -1.34 -13.80 -3.60
CA ALA A 266 -0.23 -13.89 -2.64
C ALA A 266 0.30 -12.52 -2.13
N ALA A 267 -0.62 -11.56 -1.90
CA ALA A 267 -0.30 -10.19 -1.53
C ALA A 267 0.59 -9.46 -2.56
N GLY A 268 0.24 -9.63 -3.83
CA GLY A 268 0.86 -8.93 -4.94
C GLY A 268 2.19 -9.54 -5.41
N ALA A 269 2.41 -10.83 -5.14
CA ALA A 269 3.62 -11.55 -5.53
C ALA A 269 3.49 -12.28 -6.88
N LEU A 270 2.28 -12.67 -7.26
CA LEU A 270 1.99 -13.38 -8.52
C LEU A 270 0.77 -12.75 -9.20
N GLU A 271 0.73 -12.81 -10.52
CA GLU A 271 -0.47 -12.50 -11.31
C GLU A 271 -1.53 -13.59 -11.08
N ASP A 272 -2.81 -13.20 -11.04
CA ASP A 272 -3.91 -14.14 -10.86
C ASP A 272 -4.21 -14.88 -12.17
N THR A 273 -3.53 -16.01 -12.35
CA THR A 273 -3.75 -16.93 -13.47
C THR A 273 -3.99 -18.33 -12.93
N PRO A 274 -4.74 -19.19 -13.63
CA PRO A 274 -4.99 -20.56 -13.17
C PRO A 274 -3.71 -21.33 -12.82
N ASP A 275 -2.66 -21.16 -13.63
CA ASP A 275 -1.36 -21.81 -13.40
C ASP A 275 -0.68 -21.26 -12.14
N ASN A 276 -0.63 -19.93 -11.96
CA ASN A 276 -0.04 -19.32 -10.77
C ASN A 276 -0.80 -19.63 -9.48
N VAL A 277 -2.14 -19.75 -9.56
CA VAL A 277 -2.98 -20.16 -8.42
C VAL A 277 -2.59 -21.56 -7.97
N MET A 278 -2.44 -22.50 -8.91
CA MET A 278 -2.04 -23.86 -8.57
C MET A 278 -0.59 -23.95 -8.10
N GLU A 279 0.32 -23.17 -8.70
CA GLU A 279 1.70 -23.05 -8.26
C GLU A 279 1.77 -22.54 -6.80
N TRP A 280 0.99 -21.50 -6.48
CA TRP A 280 0.86 -20.98 -5.12
C TRP A 280 0.32 -22.01 -4.13
N ILE A 281 -0.67 -22.81 -4.53
CA ILE A 281 -1.28 -23.83 -3.66
C ILE A 281 -0.27 -24.94 -3.32
N VAL A 282 0.54 -25.38 -4.28
CA VAL A 282 1.46 -26.50 -4.10
C VAL A 282 2.81 -26.06 -3.51
N HIS A 283 3.24 -24.82 -3.76
CA HIS A 283 4.58 -24.30 -3.43
C HIS A 283 4.56 -23.00 -2.61
N ALA A 284 3.55 -22.80 -1.77
CA ALA A 284 3.35 -21.58 -0.98
C ALA A 284 4.58 -21.20 -0.13
N GLN A 285 5.25 -22.20 0.47
CA GLN A 285 6.45 -22.01 1.30
C GLN A 285 7.72 -21.76 0.49
N GLU A 286 7.74 -22.09 -0.80
CA GLU A 286 8.84 -21.71 -1.71
C GLU A 286 8.66 -20.28 -2.19
N ILE A 287 7.42 -19.88 -2.50
CA ILE A 287 7.08 -18.55 -3.04
C ILE A 287 7.11 -17.49 -1.94
N LYS A 288 6.49 -17.77 -0.78
CA LYS A 288 6.50 -16.90 0.41
C LYS A 288 6.82 -17.74 1.65
N PRO A 289 8.11 -18.03 1.90
CA PRO A 289 8.55 -18.77 3.07
C PRO A 289 8.01 -18.22 4.39
N GLN A 290 7.58 -19.12 5.27
CA GLN A 290 6.96 -18.83 6.57
C GLN A 290 5.58 -18.17 6.51
N SER A 291 4.99 -18.04 5.32
CA SER A 291 3.57 -17.67 5.25
C SER A 291 2.72 -18.70 5.97
N LEU A 292 1.55 -18.30 6.48
CA LEU A 292 0.71 -19.20 7.27
C LEU A 292 -0.04 -20.23 6.43
N MET A 293 -0.01 -20.11 5.10
CA MET A 293 -0.56 -21.12 4.19
C MET A 293 0.49 -22.21 3.95
N PRO A 294 0.22 -23.48 4.32
CA PRO A 294 1.14 -24.57 4.04
C PRO A 294 1.11 -24.96 2.56
N ASP A 295 2.13 -25.69 2.13
CA ASP A 295 2.12 -26.38 0.84
C ASP A 295 1.04 -27.47 0.84
N ILE A 296 0.16 -27.45 -0.15
CA ILE A 296 -0.90 -28.45 -0.30
C ILE A 296 -0.44 -29.52 -1.28
N LYS A 297 -0.26 -30.74 -0.77
CA LYS A 297 0.11 -31.90 -1.58
C LYS A 297 -1.11 -32.45 -2.30
N LEU A 298 -1.12 -32.38 -3.62
CA LEU A 298 -2.21 -32.87 -4.48
C LEU A 298 -1.68 -33.90 -5.47
N SER A 299 -2.49 -34.91 -5.77
CA SER A 299 -2.22 -35.75 -6.95
C SER A 299 -2.47 -34.95 -8.24
N PRO A 300 -1.92 -35.37 -9.39
CA PRO A 300 -2.20 -34.68 -10.66
C PRO A 300 -3.68 -34.64 -11.04
N ASN A 301 -4.50 -35.59 -10.58
CA ASN A 301 -5.94 -35.58 -10.81
C ASN A 301 -6.63 -34.60 -9.87
N ASP A 302 -6.31 -34.64 -8.58
CA ASP A 302 -6.90 -33.74 -7.58
C ASP A 302 -6.55 -32.28 -7.88
N GLY A 303 -5.32 -32.02 -8.32
CA GLY A 303 -4.90 -30.69 -8.74
C GLY A 303 -5.73 -30.14 -9.92
N ARG A 304 -6.05 -30.99 -10.91
CA ARG A 304 -6.90 -30.59 -12.05
C ARG A 304 -8.33 -30.35 -11.64
N ASP A 305 -8.90 -31.22 -10.81
CA ASP A 305 -10.27 -31.08 -10.31
C ASP A 305 -10.40 -29.82 -9.44
N LEU A 306 -9.45 -29.58 -8.52
CA LEU A 306 -9.41 -28.36 -7.70
C LEU A 306 -9.25 -27.10 -8.57
N ALA A 307 -8.34 -27.11 -9.55
CA ALA A 307 -8.19 -25.99 -10.48
C ALA A 307 -9.50 -25.70 -11.25
N ALA A 308 -10.21 -26.74 -11.68
CA ALA A 308 -11.50 -26.60 -12.35
C ALA A 308 -12.56 -25.95 -11.45
N TYR A 309 -12.54 -26.23 -10.14
CA TYR A 309 -13.43 -25.56 -9.18
C TYR A 309 -13.03 -24.10 -8.96
N LEU A 310 -11.76 -23.82 -8.68
CA LEU A 310 -11.27 -22.46 -8.46
C LEU A 310 -11.51 -21.57 -9.69
N ALA A 311 -11.49 -22.15 -10.89
CA ALA A 311 -11.84 -21.48 -12.14
C ALA A 311 -13.29 -20.98 -12.22
N THR A 312 -14.18 -21.46 -11.35
CA THR A 312 -15.58 -21.01 -11.26
C THR A 312 -15.78 -19.79 -10.36
N LEU A 313 -14.77 -19.39 -9.60
CA LEU A 313 -14.86 -18.34 -8.58
C LEU A 313 -14.52 -16.97 -9.19
N ASN A 314 -15.43 -16.42 -9.99
CA ASN A 314 -15.29 -15.14 -10.69
C ASN A 314 -16.25 -14.05 -10.23
#